data_AF-A0A435YPH7-F1
#
_entry.id   AF-A0A435YPH7-F1
#
_cell.length_a   1.000
_cell.length_b   1.000
_cell.length_c   1.000
_cell.angle_alpha   90.00
_cell.angle_beta   90.00
_cell.angle_gamma   90.00
#
_symmetry.space_group_name_H-M   'P 1'
#
loop_
_entity.id
_entity.type
_entity.pdbx_description
1 polymer ?
#
loop_
_entity_poly.entity_id
_entity_poly.type
_entity_poly.pdbx_seq_one_letter_code
_entity_poly.pdbx_strand_id
1 'polypeptide(L)'
;MKSILKPLLMVAAMATGMTAAGTLPALALVELNVNKGNVEPLPIAITDFQGGDALGAQISQIVTADLKRSGLFAPIDKSAFIEKITNPDAAPRFDDWKVIN
;
A
#
# COMPACT_ATOMS: atom_id res chain seq x y z
N MET A 1 38.25 66.31 8.58
CA MET A 1 37.09 65.46 8.97
C MET A 1 36.37 64.76 7.81
N LYS A 2 36.59 65.11 6.54
CA LYS A 2 35.89 64.49 5.38
C LYS A 2 36.50 63.18 4.85
N SER A 3 37.72 62.80 5.26
CA SER A 3 38.44 61.62 4.76
C SER A 3 38.09 60.31 5.50
N ILE A 4 37.64 60.40 6.75
CA ILE A 4 37.25 59.26 7.60
C ILE A 4 35.80 58.83 7.40
N LEU A 5 34.98 59.67 6.76
CA LEU A 5 33.55 59.39 6.53
C LEU A 5 33.34 58.35 5.41
N LYS A 6 34.19 58.34 4.39
CA LYS A 6 34.12 57.41 3.25
C LYS A 6 34.37 55.94 3.62
N PRO A 7 35.44 55.57 4.37
CA PRO A 7 35.65 54.18 4.76
C PRO A 7 34.58 53.68 5.72
N LEU A 8 34.06 54.54 6.61
CA LEU A 8 32.97 54.20 7.53
C LEU A 8 31.67 53.90 6.77
N LEU A 9 31.34 54.71 5.75
CA LEU A 9 30.18 54.47 4.87
C LEU A 9 30.31 53.18 4.06
N MET A 10 31.53 52.84 3.64
CA MET A 10 31.78 51.63 2.85
C MET A 10 31.67 50.36 3.70
N VAL A 11 32.16 50.38 4.94
CA VAL A 11 31.99 49.29 5.92
C VAL A 11 30.52 49.14 6.32
N ALA A 12 29.81 50.25 6.54
CA ALA A 12 28.38 50.22 6.83
C ALA A 12 27.56 49.63 5.67
N ALA A 13 27.91 49.96 4.42
CA ALA A 13 27.27 49.42 3.23
C ALA A 13 27.54 47.92 3.02
N MET A 14 28.76 47.45 3.32
CA MET A 14 29.07 46.00 3.28
C MET A 14 28.37 45.22 4.40
N ALA A 15 28.26 45.81 5.61
CA ALA A 15 27.57 45.18 6.73
C ALA A 15 26.05 45.06 6.49
N THR A 16 25.43 46.05 5.84
CA THR A 16 24.00 45.98 5.45
C THR A 16 23.73 45.04 4.29
N GLY A 17 24.69 44.85 3.38
CA GLY A 17 24.60 43.84 2.32
C GLY A 17 24.64 42.41 2.85
N MET A 18 25.44 42.16 3.90
CA MET A 18 25.60 40.82 4.48
C MET A 18 24.37 40.35 5.28
N THR A 19 23.61 41.27 5.89
CA THR A 19 22.41 40.91 6.68
C THR A 19 21.20 40.58 5.81
N ALA A 20 21.17 41.03 4.56
CA ALA A 20 20.07 40.74 3.62
C ALA A 20 20.16 39.36 2.95
N ALA A 21 21.32 38.68 3.03
CA ALA A 21 21.52 37.38 2.39
C ALA A 21 21.09 36.17 3.26
N GLY A 22 20.64 36.39 4.50
CA GLY A 22 20.45 35.33 5.49
C GLY A 22 19.01 34.83 5.71
N THR A 23 18.00 35.39 5.06
CA THR A 23 16.58 35.06 5.35
C THR A 23 15.88 34.36 4.18
N LEU A 24 16.50 33.35 3.60
CA LEU A 24 15.77 32.45 2.71
C LEU A 24 14.93 31.49 3.58
N PRO A 25 13.62 31.36 3.34
CA PRO A 25 12.80 30.43 4.08
C PRO A 25 13.29 29.00 3.79
N ALA A 26 13.66 28.27 4.84
CA ALA A 26 13.96 26.84 4.74
C ALA A 26 12.63 26.10 4.51
N LEU A 27 12.37 25.70 3.26
CA LEU A 27 11.22 24.88 2.91
C LEU A 27 11.49 23.44 3.39
N ALA A 28 11.19 23.16 4.66
CA ALA A 28 11.13 21.80 5.18
C ALA A 28 9.84 21.12 4.69
N LEU A 29 9.78 20.82 3.39
CA LEU A 29 8.68 20.07 2.80
C LEU A 29 8.84 18.59 3.17
N VAL A 30 8.26 18.20 4.31
CA VAL A 30 8.13 16.79 4.68
C VAL A 30 6.92 16.23 3.92
N GLU A 31 7.16 15.72 2.71
CA GLU A 31 6.15 15.00 1.94
C GLU A 31 6.08 13.54 2.43
N LEU A 32 5.13 13.27 3.30
CA LEU A 32 4.82 11.91 3.74
C LEU A 32 3.86 11.28 2.72
N ASN A 33 4.46 10.68 1.69
CA ASN A 33 3.74 9.91 0.69
C ASN A 33 3.37 8.53 1.28
N VAL A 34 2.13 8.39 1.75
CA VAL A 34 1.56 7.12 2.23
C VAL A 34 0.81 6.44 1.09
N ASN A 35 1.46 6.18 -0.05
CA ASN A 35 0.83 5.51 -1.20
C ASN A 35 0.77 3.98 -1.09
N LYS A 36 1.23 3.40 0.02
CA LYS A 36 1.28 1.94 0.19
C LYS A 36 0.91 1.54 1.61
N GLY A 37 -0.39 1.38 1.84
CA GLY A 37 -0.79 0.33 2.77
C GLY A 37 -0.31 -0.98 2.16
N ASN A 38 0.73 -1.60 2.72
CA ASN A 38 1.05 -2.98 2.40
C ASN A 38 -0.05 -3.85 2.99
N VAL A 39 -1.20 -3.92 2.30
CA VAL A 39 -2.27 -4.83 2.68
C VAL A 39 -1.77 -6.21 2.31
N GLU A 40 -1.35 -6.95 3.33
CA GLU A 40 -1.06 -8.37 3.16
C GLU A 40 -2.36 -9.04 2.70
N PRO A 41 -2.39 -9.67 1.51
CA PRO A 41 -3.62 -10.25 1.00
C PRO A 41 -4.11 -11.36 1.92
N LEU A 42 -5.39 -11.32 2.26
CA LEU A 42 -6.01 -12.32 3.14
C LEU A 42 -6.12 -13.66 2.40
N PRO A 43 -5.61 -14.77 2.96
CA PRO A 43 -5.77 -16.04 2.30
C PRO A 43 -7.24 -16.48 2.28
N ILE A 44 -7.66 -17.13 1.20
CA ILE A 44 -9.04 -17.58 1.02
C ILE A 44 -9.11 -18.86 0.19
N ALA A 45 -9.94 -19.80 0.62
CA ALA A 45 -10.25 -21.01 -0.16
C ALA A 45 -11.58 -20.83 -0.90
N ILE A 46 -11.58 -21.14 -2.21
CA ILE A 46 -12.77 -21.02 -3.07
C ILE A 46 -13.08 -22.39 -3.66
N THR A 47 -14.15 -23.02 -3.19
CA THR A 47 -14.62 -24.31 -3.70
C THR A 47 -15.42 -24.13 -4.99
N ASP A 48 -15.58 -25.22 -5.74
CA ASP A 48 -16.42 -25.20 -6.94
C ASP A 48 -17.91 -25.18 -6.58
N PHE A 49 -18.69 -24.42 -7.35
CA PHE A 49 -20.14 -24.47 -7.23
C PHE A 49 -20.65 -25.86 -7.59
N GLN A 50 -21.65 -26.32 -6.84
CA GLN A 50 -22.28 -27.60 -7.10
C GLN A 50 -23.42 -27.46 -8.11
N GLY A 51 -23.25 -28.14 -9.24
CA GLY A 51 -24.13 -28.20 -10.39
C GLY A 51 -23.37 -29.04 -11.42
N GLY A 52 -23.98 -30.10 -11.93
CA GLY A 52 -23.29 -31.23 -12.60
C GLY A 52 -22.59 -30.91 -13.93
N ASP A 53 -22.34 -29.65 -14.24
CA ASP A 53 -21.78 -29.15 -15.47
C ASP A 53 -20.51 -28.30 -15.24
N ALA A 54 -19.74 -28.10 -16.30
CA ALA A 54 -18.51 -27.32 -16.25
C ALA A 54 -18.71 -25.84 -15.84
N LEU A 55 -19.97 -25.38 -15.77
CA LEU A 55 -20.33 -24.02 -15.41
C LEU A 55 -19.93 -23.69 -13.96
N GLY A 56 -20.14 -24.60 -13.01
CA GLY A 56 -19.81 -24.34 -11.61
C GLY A 56 -18.33 -24.03 -11.39
N ALA A 57 -17.46 -24.80 -12.06
CA ALA A 57 -16.01 -24.56 -12.04
C ALA A 57 -15.62 -23.25 -12.72
N GLN A 58 -16.29 -22.86 -13.81
CA GLN A 58 -16.05 -21.58 -14.49
C GLN A 58 -16.42 -20.39 -13.62
N ILE A 59 -17.56 -20.46 -12.91
CA ILE A 59 -17.98 -19.40 -11.98
C ILE A 59 -16.94 -19.26 -10.86
N SER A 60 -16.53 -20.36 -10.23
CA SER A 60 -15.50 -20.31 -9.19
C SER A 60 -14.16 -19.79 -9.70
N GLN A 61 -13.80 -20.05 -10.97
CA GLN A 61 -12.61 -19.45 -11.59
C GLN A 61 -12.74 -17.93 -11.76
N ILE A 62 -13.90 -17.43 -12.18
CA ILE A 62 -14.17 -15.98 -12.29
C ILE A 62 -14.05 -15.32 -10.92
N VAL A 63 -14.72 -15.88 -9.90
CA VAL A 63 -14.67 -15.39 -8.51
C VAL A 63 -13.22 -15.36 -8.00
N THR A 64 -12.46 -16.43 -8.27
CA THR A 64 -11.03 -16.51 -7.90
C THR A 64 -10.20 -15.43 -8.57
N ALA A 65 -10.41 -15.20 -9.88
CA ALA A 65 -9.68 -14.21 -10.64
C ALA A 65 -9.97 -12.79 -10.15
N ASP A 66 -11.23 -12.49 -9.82
CA ASP A 66 -11.63 -11.16 -9.37
C ASP A 66 -11.13 -10.85 -7.96
N LEU A 67 -11.21 -11.81 -7.04
CA LEU A 67 -10.66 -11.66 -5.69
C LEU A 67 -9.14 -11.48 -5.73
N LYS A 68 -8.43 -12.28 -6.54
CA LYS A 68 -6.98 -12.11 -6.73
C LYS A 68 -6.61 -10.75 -7.32
N ARG A 69 -7.37 -10.28 -8.32
CA ARG A 69 -7.15 -8.98 -8.99
C ARG A 69 -7.38 -7.79 -8.06
N SER A 70 -8.22 -7.94 -7.04
CA SER A 70 -8.43 -6.89 -6.03
C SER A 70 -7.17 -6.57 -5.23
N GLY A 71 -6.21 -7.50 -5.14
CA GLY A 71 -5.03 -7.38 -4.29
C GLY A 71 -5.30 -7.55 -2.79
N LEU A 72 -6.56 -7.76 -2.40
CA LEU A 72 -6.97 -7.95 -0.99
C LEU A 72 -6.96 -9.41 -0.56
N PHE A 73 -6.92 -10.35 -1.51
CA PHE A 73 -7.03 -11.78 -1.23
C PHE A 73 -5.93 -12.59 -1.94
N ALA A 74 -5.50 -13.66 -1.28
CA ALA A 74 -4.59 -14.67 -1.82
C ALA A 74 -5.33 -16.02 -1.92
N PRO A 75 -5.91 -16.36 -3.09
CA PRO A 75 -6.57 -17.65 -3.25
C PRO A 75 -5.61 -18.82 -3.05
N ILE A 76 -6.00 -19.76 -2.20
CA ILE A 76 -5.26 -20.99 -1.90
C ILE A 76 -5.46 -21.97 -3.06
N ASP A 77 -4.40 -22.70 -3.43
CA ASP A 77 -4.48 -23.73 -4.46
C ASP A 77 -5.45 -24.86 -4.04
N LYS A 78 -6.35 -25.24 -4.94
CA LYS A 78 -7.33 -26.31 -4.71
C LYS A 78 -6.70 -27.67 -4.42
N SER A 79 -5.43 -27.88 -4.83
CA SER A 79 -4.66 -29.08 -4.48
C SER A 79 -4.36 -29.17 -2.99
N ALA A 80 -4.35 -28.04 -2.27
CA ALA A 80 -4.15 -28.01 -0.83
C ALA A 80 -5.42 -28.34 -0.03
N PHE A 81 -6.60 -28.31 -0.66
CA PHE A 81 -7.86 -28.54 0.06
C PHE A 81 -7.94 -29.99 0.56
N ILE A 82 -7.87 -30.14 1.88
CA ILE A 82 -8.00 -31.41 2.59
C ILE A 82 -9.47 -31.88 2.53
N GLU A 83 -10.40 -30.99 2.83
CA GLU A 83 -11.84 -31.25 2.69
C GLU A 83 -12.32 -30.92 1.27
N LYS A 84 -13.16 -31.78 0.69
CA LYS A 84 -13.90 -31.49 -0.54
C LYS A 84 -15.37 -31.28 -0.18
N ILE A 85 -15.85 -30.04 -0.30
CA ILE A 85 -17.23 -29.69 0.01
C ILE A 85 -18.17 -30.28 -1.04
N THR A 86 -19.01 -31.22 -0.62
CA THR A 86 -20.06 -31.85 -1.45
C THR A 86 -21.48 -31.49 -0.98
N ASN A 87 -21.61 -30.65 0.04
CA ASN A 87 -22.88 -30.07 0.46
C ASN A 87 -22.62 -28.66 1.01
N PRO A 88 -23.01 -27.58 0.30
CA PRO A 88 -22.81 -26.21 0.76
C PRO A 88 -23.66 -25.85 1.99
N ASP A 89 -24.75 -26.59 2.26
CA ASP A 89 -25.60 -26.36 3.43
C ASP A 89 -25.01 -26.97 4.72
N ALA A 90 -24.00 -27.83 4.58
CA ALA A 90 -23.29 -28.41 5.71
C ALA A 90 -22.16 -27.49 6.17
N ALA A 91 -21.95 -27.40 7.49
CA ALA A 91 -20.83 -26.66 8.04
C ALA A 91 -19.50 -27.32 7.61
N PRO A 92 -18.51 -26.54 7.12
CA PRO A 92 -17.19 -27.06 6.81
C PRO A 92 -16.47 -27.59 8.04
N ARG A 93 -15.56 -28.55 7.83
CA ARG A 93 -14.62 -29.01 8.86
C ARG A 93 -13.52 -27.98 9.05
N PHE A 94 -13.80 -26.93 9.82
CA PHE A 94 -12.89 -25.80 10.02
C PHE A 94 -11.45 -26.17 10.39
N ASP A 95 -11.22 -27.29 11.08
CA ASP A 95 -9.87 -27.74 11.41
C ASP A 95 -9.04 -28.12 10.18
N ASP A 96 -9.66 -28.68 9.13
CA ASP A 96 -9.00 -29.00 7.86
C ASP A 96 -8.58 -27.71 7.12
N TRP A 97 -9.35 -26.63 7.27
CA TRP A 97 -9.08 -25.33 6.61
C TRP A 97 -8.05 -24.48 7.35
N LYS A 98 -7.95 -24.60 8.68
CA LYS A 98 -6.94 -23.88 9.47
C LYS A 98 -5.50 -24.32 9.13
N VAL A 99 -5.32 -25.58 8.71
CA VAL A 99 -3.99 -26.14 8.40
C VAL A 99 -3.39 -25.54 7.12
N ILE A 100 -4.23 -25.01 6.23
CA ILE A 100 -3.83 -24.54 4.89
C ILE A 100 -3.88 -23.02 4.73
N ASN A 101 -4.20 -22.29 5.80
CA ASN A 101 -4.36 -20.83 5.85
C ASN A 101 -3.14 -20.13 6.46
#